data_AF-A0A940F4U7-F1
#
_entry.id   AF-A0A940F4U7-F1
#
_cell.length_a   1.000
_cell.length_b   1.000
_cell.length_c   1.000
_cell.angle_alpha   90.00
_cell.angle_beta   90.00
_cell.angle_gamma   90.00
#
_symmetry.space_group_name_H-M   'P 1'
#
loop_
_entity.id
_entity.type
_entity.pdbx_description
1 polymer ?
#
loop_
_entity_poly.entity_id
_entity_poly.type
_entity_poly.pdbx_seq_one_letter_code
_entity_poly.pdbx_strand_id
1 'polypeptide(L)'
;MSLVQAAGGLAHAPAGAVIAAPMRDLTSVLVAALAAGALVLRAPAARWTAVIAALLIAPLLLAGTVLDDDRATRLFDHPVLLLAGGVAGLVGVLVAAAVLVRWPQALPPLLAVAIPLRLPLSIGGESVNLLLPLYGLIGAGALGAAIRARRVGRDKADSWDLRSGPPPAAVVREAFTARTLSGAAALVPILLAASVLLYGLRVPFSEDPDRGVQTLCFFLVPFTVLYVVLREIEWTTAVLRRVGGALVLLALVAAALGGYEYATGQVLWNQKIIDANSLSSTVRVNSLFFDPNIYGRFLMVVLLGLLAALSWGARGARAVGLAVLFLLLWAGLLVSFSQSSMLGLIVGAIVLLGVRFGSGKAALAAGTVGLVALIALVALAGTLRINVSSSEGLNVSSAGRVDLVKGGLELYGDRPVFGWGSGSYRRAYREQTGTSEVRAVAASHTIPITVAAEEGTVGLLIYLGLLVASIVALLRGARNSAAAAAVAAAYLAMVLHSWFYAAFLEDPLTWALLAVGVSLGAGGIRERRAVGGSDPGDGSTTVVETPAGHTPHDVVGEPVYVGVGEGDGPGRFVGESGALPGTPAEHRGAAPPPEGK
;
A
#
# COMPACT_ATOMS: atom_id res chain seq x y z
N MET A 1 59.96 7.46 -13.65
CA MET A 1 58.87 6.60 -14.15
C MET A 1 57.62 6.98 -13.36
N SER A 2 56.92 8.02 -13.84
CA SER A 2 55.97 8.82 -13.05
C SER A 2 54.55 8.26 -13.08
N LEU A 3 53.79 8.53 -12.01
CA LEU A 3 52.36 8.22 -11.78
C LEU A 3 51.41 8.47 -12.97
N VAL A 4 51.83 9.23 -13.98
CA VAL A 4 51.12 9.42 -15.26
C VAL A 4 51.09 8.14 -16.12
N GLN A 5 52.11 7.28 -16.07
CA GLN A 5 52.10 5.99 -16.78
C GLN A 5 51.21 4.95 -16.10
N ALA A 6 51.01 5.03 -14.77
CA ALA A 6 50.04 4.21 -14.06
C ALA A 6 48.59 4.64 -14.35
N ALA A 7 48.36 5.93 -14.62
CA ALA A 7 47.07 6.44 -15.07
C ALA A 7 46.78 6.10 -16.56
N GLY A 8 47.81 6.06 -17.41
CA GLY A 8 47.67 5.66 -18.82
C GLY A 8 47.34 4.18 -19.03
N GLY A 9 47.80 3.29 -18.14
CA GLY A 9 47.46 1.86 -18.16
C GLY A 9 46.04 1.53 -17.68
N LEU A 10 45.40 2.43 -16.94
CA LEU A 10 44.00 2.32 -16.52
C LEU A 10 43.02 2.91 -17.55
N ALA A 11 43.50 3.69 -18.51
CA ALA A 11 42.69 4.21 -19.62
C ALA A 11 42.34 3.16 -20.68
N HIS A 12 42.89 1.94 -20.58
CA HIS A 12 42.59 0.80 -21.45
C HIS A 12 42.08 -0.44 -20.69
N ALA A 13 41.71 -0.28 -19.42
CA ALA A 13 40.78 -1.25 -18.81
C ALA A 13 39.43 -1.09 -19.51
N PRO A 14 38.72 -2.17 -19.89
CA PRO A 14 37.40 -2.06 -20.50
C PRO A 14 36.46 -1.40 -19.48
N ALA A 15 36.29 -0.08 -19.62
CA ALA A 15 35.41 0.71 -18.80
C ALA A 15 33.97 0.42 -19.26
N GLY A 16 33.31 -0.45 -18.50
CA GLY A 16 31.95 -0.90 -18.74
C GLY A 16 31.89 -2.40 -18.48
N ALA A 17 31.63 -2.79 -17.24
CA ALA A 17 31.33 -4.17 -16.93
C ALA A 17 29.95 -4.50 -17.53
N VAL A 18 29.94 -4.84 -18.82
CA VAL A 18 28.81 -5.49 -19.49
C VAL A 18 28.52 -6.75 -18.67
N ILE A 19 27.40 -6.77 -17.96
CA ILE A 19 26.97 -8.00 -17.32
C ILE A 19 26.50 -8.89 -18.47
N ALA A 20 27.30 -9.89 -18.83
CA ALA A 20 26.93 -10.84 -19.87
C ALA A 20 25.50 -11.34 -19.65
N ALA A 21 24.69 -11.50 -20.71
CA ALA A 21 23.28 -11.86 -20.60
C ALA A 21 22.99 -12.99 -19.59
N PRO A 22 23.77 -14.10 -19.54
CA PRO A 22 23.58 -15.14 -18.53
C PRO A 22 23.76 -14.67 -17.08
N MET A 23 24.70 -13.75 -16.83
CA MET A 23 24.92 -13.15 -15.51
C MET A 23 23.79 -12.19 -15.14
N ARG A 24 23.26 -11.40 -16.09
CA ARG A 24 22.12 -10.50 -15.86
C ARG A 24 20.89 -11.32 -15.46
N ASP A 25 20.62 -12.35 -16.22
CA ASP A 25 19.48 -13.25 -16.06
C ASP A 25 19.55 -14.03 -14.73
N LEU A 26 20.73 -14.55 -14.37
CA LEU A 26 20.92 -15.20 -13.06
C LEU A 26 20.75 -14.19 -11.90
N THR A 27 21.26 -12.98 -12.07
CA THR A 27 21.20 -11.93 -11.04
C THR A 27 19.77 -11.41 -10.86
N SER A 28 18.97 -11.29 -11.92
CA SER A 28 17.55 -10.90 -11.81
C SER A 28 16.75 -11.93 -11.02
N VAL A 29 16.98 -13.22 -11.27
CA VAL A 29 16.36 -14.32 -10.50
C VAL A 29 16.80 -14.28 -9.04
N LEU A 30 18.09 -14.10 -8.76
CA LEU A 30 18.62 -13.99 -7.41
C LEU A 30 18.00 -12.82 -6.63
N VAL A 31 17.98 -11.63 -7.24
CA VAL A 31 17.40 -10.42 -6.62
C VAL A 31 15.91 -10.60 -6.33
N ALA A 32 15.16 -11.19 -7.26
CA ALA A 32 13.76 -11.49 -7.06
C ALA A 32 13.53 -12.53 -5.95
N ALA A 33 14.38 -13.56 -5.87
CA ALA A 33 14.33 -14.55 -4.80
C ALA A 33 14.63 -13.96 -3.42
N LEU A 34 15.60 -13.03 -3.32
CA LEU A 34 15.90 -12.30 -2.09
C LEU A 34 14.73 -11.40 -1.66
N ALA A 35 14.13 -10.68 -2.60
CA ALA A 35 12.95 -9.85 -2.33
C ALA A 35 11.74 -10.69 -1.91
N ALA A 36 11.43 -11.77 -2.65
CA ALA A 36 10.38 -12.72 -2.28
C ALA A 36 10.64 -13.36 -0.91
N GLY A 37 11.89 -13.74 -0.63
CA GLY A 37 12.32 -14.25 0.67
C GLY A 37 12.08 -13.25 1.80
N ALA A 38 12.33 -11.96 1.58
CA ALA A 38 12.06 -10.91 2.57
C ALA A 38 10.58 -10.84 3.01
N LEU A 39 9.64 -11.23 2.13
CA LEU A 39 8.20 -11.24 2.44
C LEU A 39 7.77 -12.46 3.28
N VAL A 40 8.43 -13.61 3.11
CA VAL A 40 7.97 -14.90 3.69
C VAL A 40 8.87 -15.46 4.80
N LEU A 41 10.15 -15.06 4.85
CA LEU A 41 11.08 -15.54 5.86
C LEU A 41 10.62 -15.13 7.27
N ARG A 42 10.52 -16.11 8.16
CA ARG A 42 10.09 -15.91 9.56
C ARG A 42 11.23 -15.46 10.47
N ALA A 43 12.45 -15.92 10.22
CA ALA A 43 13.63 -15.56 11.01
C ALA A 43 14.03 -14.11 10.71
N PRO A 44 14.04 -13.19 11.71
CA PRO A 44 14.34 -11.78 11.48
C PRO A 44 15.73 -11.55 10.87
N ALA A 45 16.74 -12.30 11.32
CA ALA A 45 18.10 -12.20 10.79
C ALA A 45 18.14 -12.55 9.29
N ALA A 46 17.53 -13.67 8.90
CA ALA A 46 17.47 -14.10 7.49
C ALA A 46 16.68 -13.10 6.64
N ARG A 47 15.53 -12.61 7.14
CA ARG A 47 14.70 -11.60 6.46
C ARG A 47 15.49 -10.33 6.18
N TRP A 48 16.13 -9.75 7.20
CA TRP A 48 16.88 -8.51 7.03
C TRP A 48 18.15 -8.68 6.21
N THR A 49 18.81 -9.84 6.27
CA THR A 49 19.89 -10.16 5.34
C THR A 49 19.38 -10.19 3.90
N ALA A 50 18.24 -10.82 3.63
CA ALA A 50 17.63 -10.83 2.30
C ALA A 50 17.25 -9.43 1.81
N VAL A 51 16.66 -8.59 2.68
CA VAL A 51 16.35 -7.18 2.37
C VAL A 51 17.60 -6.39 2.00
N ILE A 52 18.64 -6.45 2.83
CA ILE A 52 19.87 -5.68 2.59
C ILE A 52 20.60 -6.19 1.34
N ALA A 53 20.66 -7.52 1.14
CA ALA A 53 21.24 -8.10 -0.06
C ALA A 53 20.49 -7.65 -1.32
N ALA A 54 19.15 -7.69 -1.32
CA ALA A 54 18.35 -7.22 -2.46
C ALA A 54 18.59 -5.73 -2.76
N LEU A 55 18.65 -4.87 -1.73
CA LEU A 55 18.92 -3.43 -1.89
C LEU A 55 20.34 -3.10 -2.39
N LEU A 56 21.32 -3.98 -2.14
CA LEU A 56 22.69 -3.80 -2.63
C LEU A 56 22.87 -4.34 -4.05
N ILE A 57 22.26 -5.49 -4.37
CA ILE A 57 22.44 -6.15 -5.67
C ILE A 57 21.57 -5.48 -6.75
N ALA A 58 20.35 -5.04 -6.44
CA ALA A 58 19.45 -4.45 -7.45
C ALA A 58 20.03 -3.21 -8.16
N PRO A 59 20.65 -2.23 -7.46
CA PRO A 59 21.31 -1.09 -8.13
C PRO A 59 22.50 -1.50 -8.99
N LEU A 60 23.25 -2.54 -8.59
CA LEU A 60 24.38 -3.06 -9.38
C LEU A 60 23.90 -3.74 -10.67
N LEU A 61 22.82 -4.54 -10.57
CA LEU A 61 22.17 -5.14 -11.72
C LEU A 61 21.64 -4.07 -12.69
N LEU A 62 20.97 -3.05 -12.16
CA LEU A 62 20.45 -1.93 -12.93
C LEU A 62 21.57 -1.10 -13.58
N ALA A 63 22.67 -0.85 -12.87
CA ALA A 63 23.83 -0.19 -13.46
C ALA A 63 24.33 -0.96 -14.69
N GLY A 64 24.44 -2.29 -14.59
CA GLY A 64 24.85 -3.13 -15.71
C GLY A 64 23.98 -3.02 -16.96
N THR A 65 22.66 -2.76 -16.82
CA THR A 65 21.76 -2.61 -17.96
C THR A 65 21.65 -1.17 -18.49
N VAL A 66 21.93 -0.17 -17.66
CA VAL A 66 21.92 1.25 -18.05
C VAL A 66 23.24 1.66 -18.69
N LEU A 67 24.34 0.98 -18.37
CA LEU A 67 25.68 1.25 -18.90
C LEU A 67 25.88 0.85 -20.36
N ASP A 68 25.00 0.00 -20.91
CA ASP A 68 25.04 -0.43 -22.32
C ASP A 68 24.40 0.58 -23.28
N ASP A 69 23.73 1.62 -22.78
CA ASP A 69 23.18 2.68 -23.62
C ASP A 69 24.32 3.68 -23.93
N ASP A 70 24.60 3.94 -25.22
CA ASP A 70 25.56 4.95 -25.73
C ASP A 70 25.36 6.35 -25.11
N ARG A 71 24.25 6.55 -24.39
CA ARG A 71 23.78 7.76 -23.71
C ARG A 71 24.25 7.89 -22.25
N ALA A 72 24.64 6.80 -21.59
CA ALA A 72 25.14 6.80 -20.20
C ALA A 72 26.58 7.30 -20.08
N THR A 73 27.35 7.24 -21.18
CA THR A 73 28.71 7.77 -21.30
C THR A 73 28.83 9.24 -20.89
N ARG A 74 27.79 10.06 -21.09
CA ARG A 74 27.78 11.48 -20.67
C ARG A 74 27.74 11.72 -19.16
N LEU A 75 27.19 10.79 -18.36
CA LEU A 75 27.31 10.91 -16.89
C LEU A 75 28.77 10.72 -16.46
N PHE A 76 29.53 9.88 -17.16
CA PHE A 76 30.95 9.62 -16.89
C PHE A 76 31.88 10.76 -17.31
N ASP A 77 31.39 11.77 -18.02
CA ASP A 77 32.15 13.00 -18.30
C ASP A 77 32.51 13.75 -17.01
N HIS A 78 31.79 13.50 -15.91
CA HIS A 78 32.02 14.11 -14.60
C HIS A 78 32.12 13.06 -13.47
N PRO A 79 33.14 12.19 -13.47
CA PRO A 79 33.24 11.06 -12.55
C PRO A 79 33.35 11.50 -11.08
N VAL A 80 33.98 12.66 -10.84
CA VAL A 80 34.08 13.25 -9.49
C VAL A 80 32.72 13.70 -8.97
N LEU A 81 31.87 14.31 -9.82
CA LEU A 81 30.52 14.74 -9.41
C LEU A 81 29.61 13.54 -9.17
N LEU A 82 29.71 12.49 -9.99
CA LEU A 82 29.00 11.23 -9.75
C LEU A 82 29.41 10.59 -8.43
N LEU A 83 30.71 10.50 -8.17
CA LEU A 83 31.23 9.90 -6.95
C LEU A 83 30.86 10.73 -5.72
N ALA A 84 31.00 12.06 -5.79
CA ALA A 84 30.58 12.97 -4.73
C ALA A 84 29.07 12.86 -4.46
N GLY A 85 28.24 12.82 -5.51
CA GLY A 85 26.80 12.63 -5.40
C GLY A 85 26.42 11.28 -4.78
N GLY A 86 27.10 10.19 -5.19
CA GLY A 86 26.92 8.86 -4.64
C GLY A 86 27.30 8.78 -3.16
N VAL A 87 28.44 9.35 -2.77
CA VAL A 87 28.89 9.43 -1.37
C VAL A 87 27.93 10.27 -0.54
N ALA A 88 27.51 11.45 -1.02
CA ALA A 88 26.56 12.30 -0.33
C ALA A 88 25.21 11.59 -0.14
N GLY A 89 24.72 10.88 -1.16
CA GLY A 89 23.52 10.05 -1.08
C GLY A 89 23.64 8.95 -0.03
N LEU A 90 24.75 8.22 -0.02
CA LEU A 90 25.03 7.18 0.98
C LEU A 90 25.08 7.75 2.40
N VAL A 91 25.80 8.85 2.61
CA VAL A 91 25.86 9.54 3.90
C VAL A 91 24.46 9.97 4.35
N GLY A 92 23.66 10.53 3.44
CA GLY A 92 22.27 10.89 3.71
C GLY A 92 21.42 9.70 4.19
N VAL A 93 21.55 8.55 3.51
CA VAL A 93 20.87 7.30 3.92
C VAL A 93 21.34 6.82 5.29
N LEU A 94 22.64 6.87 5.58
CA LEU A 94 23.19 6.45 6.87
C LEU A 94 22.75 7.36 8.02
N VAL A 95 22.75 8.68 7.81
CA VAL A 95 22.26 9.66 8.79
C VAL A 95 20.77 9.46 9.04
N ALA A 96 19.96 9.34 7.98
CA ALA A 96 18.54 9.06 8.10
C ALA A 96 18.29 7.73 8.83
N ALA A 97 19.06 6.68 8.53
CA ALA A 97 18.97 5.40 9.22
C ALA A 97 19.28 5.54 10.71
N ALA A 98 20.32 6.30 11.09
CA ALA A 98 20.67 6.55 12.49
C ALA A 98 19.51 7.23 13.26
N VAL A 99 18.87 8.22 12.65
CA VAL A 99 17.66 8.87 13.22
C VAL A 99 16.52 7.85 13.34
N LEU A 100 16.28 7.05 12.31
CA LEU A 100 15.19 6.07 12.27
C LEU A 100 15.40 4.88 13.22
N VAL A 101 16.66 4.53 13.56
CA VAL A 101 16.95 3.56 14.63
C VAL A 101 16.38 4.08 15.95
N ARG A 102 16.59 5.36 16.26
CA ARG A 102 16.10 5.97 17.49
C ARG A 102 14.59 6.21 17.45
N TRP A 103 14.06 6.74 16.34
CA TRP A 103 12.67 7.17 16.17
C TRP A 103 11.97 6.47 14.97
N PRO A 104 11.68 5.16 15.04
CA PRO A 104 11.01 4.42 13.97
C PRO A 104 9.69 5.04 13.49
N GLN A 105 8.96 5.66 14.42
CA GLN A 105 7.66 6.27 14.17
C GLN A 105 7.72 7.53 13.29
N ALA A 106 8.91 8.06 13.00
CA ALA A 106 9.09 9.15 12.04
C ALA A 106 9.02 8.66 10.58
N LEU A 107 9.28 7.37 10.33
CA LEU A 107 9.32 6.85 8.96
C LEU A 107 7.98 6.96 8.22
N PRO A 108 6.82 6.55 8.77
CA PRO A 108 5.55 6.60 8.04
C PRO A 108 5.16 7.99 7.49
N PRO A 109 5.21 9.09 8.26
CA PRO A 109 4.89 10.41 7.70
C PRO A 109 5.93 10.89 6.67
N LEU A 110 7.22 10.54 6.83
CA LEU A 110 8.25 10.84 5.81
C LEU A 110 7.97 10.11 4.50
N LEU A 111 7.61 8.83 4.57
CA LEU A 111 7.21 8.04 3.39
C LEU A 111 5.96 8.63 2.73
N ALA A 112 4.96 9.06 3.52
CA ALA A 112 3.76 9.71 2.99
C ALA A 112 4.06 10.97 2.17
N VAL A 113 5.06 11.76 2.59
CA VAL A 113 5.54 12.94 1.86
C VAL A 113 6.37 12.56 0.63
N ALA A 114 7.18 11.50 0.71
CA ALA A 114 8.08 11.11 -0.38
C ALA A 114 7.41 10.30 -1.50
N ILE A 115 6.36 9.52 -1.18
CA ILE A 115 5.59 8.72 -2.15
C ILE A 115 5.14 9.49 -3.39
N PRO A 116 4.68 10.76 -3.31
CA PRO A 116 4.29 11.53 -4.49
C PRO A 116 5.46 12.26 -5.18
N LEU A 117 6.62 12.39 -4.54
CA LEU A 117 7.76 13.12 -5.10
C LEU A 117 8.40 12.32 -6.24
N ARG A 118 8.49 12.96 -7.40
CA ARG A 118 9.14 12.43 -8.60
C ARG A 118 10.18 13.45 -9.02
N LEU A 119 11.45 13.06 -9.03
CA LEU A 119 12.52 13.94 -9.50
C LEU A 119 12.76 13.67 -10.98
N PRO A 120 12.56 14.65 -11.87
CA PRO A 120 12.93 14.50 -13.26
C PRO A 120 14.46 14.49 -13.35
N LEU A 121 15.00 13.43 -13.91
CA LEU A 121 16.39 13.36 -14.32
C LEU A 121 16.45 13.23 -15.83
N SER A 122 17.15 14.16 -16.45
CA SER A 122 17.45 14.12 -17.87
C SER A 122 18.54 13.08 -18.11
N ILE A 123 18.16 11.92 -18.62
CA ILE A 123 19.09 10.87 -19.02
C ILE A 123 18.95 10.73 -20.53
N GLY A 124 20.01 11.09 -21.26
CA GLY A 124 20.05 10.91 -22.72
C GLY A 124 19.07 11.77 -23.53
N GLY A 125 18.64 12.94 -23.03
CA GLY A 125 17.71 13.83 -23.74
C GLY A 125 16.23 13.58 -23.46
N GLU A 126 15.89 12.51 -22.73
CA GLU A 126 14.55 12.27 -22.20
C GLU A 126 14.52 12.44 -20.67
N SER A 127 13.38 12.90 -20.14
CA SER A 127 13.18 13.07 -18.70
C SER A 127 12.60 11.80 -18.06
N VAL A 128 13.41 11.09 -17.28
CA VAL A 128 12.99 9.95 -16.47
C VAL A 128 12.66 10.44 -15.06
N ASN A 129 11.46 10.14 -14.58
CA ASN A 129 10.97 10.63 -13.30
C ASN A 129 11.19 9.59 -12.20
N LEU A 130 12.29 9.73 -11.45
CA LEU A 130 12.72 8.74 -10.47
C LEU A 130 12.21 9.05 -9.06
N LEU A 131 12.04 7.98 -8.27
CA LEU A 131 11.57 8.01 -6.88
C LEU A 131 12.71 8.18 -5.88
N LEU A 132 13.79 8.89 -6.24
CA LEU A 132 15.02 8.95 -5.44
C LEU A 132 14.79 9.27 -3.95
N PRO A 133 13.97 10.28 -3.58
CA PRO A 133 13.69 10.54 -2.15
C PRO A 133 13.03 9.36 -1.44
N LEU A 134 12.12 8.67 -2.12
CA LEU A 134 11.44 7.49 -1.60
C LEU A 134 12.42 6.31 -1.46
N TYR A 135 13.26 6.04 -2.46
CA TYR A 135 14.26 4.97 -2.42
C TYR A 135 15.24 5.18 -1.26
N GLY A 136 15.72 6.42 -1.05
CA GLY A 136 16.58 6.75 0.07
C GLY A 136 15.92 6.49 1.43
N LEU A 137 14.65 6.87 1.60
CA LEU A 137 13.89 6.60 2.83
C LEU A 137 13.58 5.12 3.05
N ILE A 138 13.29 4.36 1.98
CA ILE A 138 13.11 2.90 2.05
C ILE A 138 14.42 2.25 2.51
N GLY A 139 15.56 2.61 1.91
CA GLY A 139 16.88 2.11 2.30
C GLY A 139 17.24 2.46 3.74
N ALA A 140 17.02 3.72 4.15
CA ALA A 140 17.26 4.16 5.52
C ALA A 140 16.37 3.44 6.55
N GLY A 141 15.09 3.25 6.21
CA GLY A 141 14.13 2.50 7.02
C GLY A 141 14.51 1.03 7.17
N ALA A 142 14.94 0.40 6.09
CA ALA A 142 15.43 -0.98 6.08
C ALA A 142 16.69 -1.17 6.92
N LEU A 143 17.69 -0.30 6.73
CA LEU A 143 18.92 -0.33 7.51
C LEU A 143 18.64 -0.10 9.01
N GLY A 144 17.81 0.90 9.33
CA GLY A 144 17.44 1.18 10.71
C GLY A 144 16.70 0.02 11.37
N ALA A 145 15.79 -0.64 10.64
CA ALA A 145 15.08 -1.82 11.14
C ALA A 145 16.01 -3.05 11.30
N ALA A 146 16.94 -3.28 10.37
CA ALA A 146 17.94 -4.32 10.47
C ALA A 146 18.87 -4.13 11.69
N ILE A 147 19.31 -2.89 11.95
CA ILE A 147 20.12 -2.55 13.14
C ILE A 147 19.34 -2.84 14.41
N ARG A 148 18.06 -2.42 14.50
CA ARG A 148 17.21 -2.71 15.67
C ARG A 148 17.04 -4.22 15.88
N ALA A 149 16.78 -4.98 14.82
CA ALA A 149 16.62 -6.43 14.90
C ALA A 149 17.89 -7.11 15.44
N ARG A 150 19.08 -6.67 15.01
CA ARG A 150 20.35 -7.17 15.51
C ARG A 150 20.62 -6.80 16.97
N ARG A 151 20.28 -5.58 17.42
CA ARG A 151 20.43 -5.15 18.82
C ARG A 151 19.57 -6.00 19.75
N VAL A 152 18.28 -6.17 19.43
CA VAL A 152 17.36 -7.01 20.21
C VAL A 152 17.84 -8.46 20.26
N GLY A 153 18.39 -8.99 19.16
CA GLY A 153 18.98 -10.33 19.14
C GLY A 153 20.21 -10.48 20.05
N ARG A 154 21.08 -9.46 20.11
CA ARG A 154 22.26 -9.43 20.99
C ARG A 154 21.88 -9.26 22.46
N ASP A 155 21.06 -8.27 22.78
CA ASP A 155 20.65 -7.98 24.16
C ASP A 155 20.00 -9.22 24.82
N LYS A 156 19.25 -10.01 24.03
CA LYS A 156 18.67 -11.28 24.47
C LYS A 156 19.67 -12.43 24.62
N ALA A 157 20.68 -12.50 23.76
CA ALA A 157 21.75 -13.50 23.87
C ALA A 157 22.64 -13.23 25.09
N ASP A 158 22.92 -11.95 25.36
CA ASP A 158 23.74 -11.51 26.50
C ASP A 158 22.98 -11.64 27.83
N SER A 159 21.65 -11.49 27.83
CA SER A 159 20.80 -11.70 29.01
C SER A 159 20.48 -13.17 29.31
N TRP A 160 20.83 -14.10 28.42
CA TRP A 160 20.48 -15.52 28.57
C TRP A 160 21.53 -16.26 29.39
N ASP A 161 21.18 -16.58 30.64
CA ASP A 161 21.99 -17.47 31.48
C ASP A 161 21.98 -18.89 30.90
N LEU A 162 23.14 -19.35 30.44
CA LEU A 162 23.40 -20.66 29.81
C LEU A 162 22.93 -21.86 30.67
N ARG A 163 22.65 -21.65 31.96
CA ARG A 163 22.12 -22.66 32.88
C ARG A 163 20.61 -22.90 32.74
N SER A 164 19.89 -22.07 32.00
CA SER A 164 18.41 -22.04 31.93
C SER A 164 17.80 -22.89 30.80
N GLY A 165 18.61 -23.68 30.07
CA GLY A 165 18.17 -24.44 28.88
C GLY A 165 18.12 -23.60 27.60
N PRO A 166 17.53 -24.09 26.50
CA PRO A 166 17.24 -23.26 25.31
C PRO A 166 16.04 -22.33 25.57
N PRO A 167 16.02 -21.10 25.02
CA PRO A 167 14.90 -20.19 25.22
C PRO A 167 13.60 -20.79 24.70
N PRO A 168 12.48 -20.69 25.44
CA PRO A 168 11.18 -21.17 24.96
C PRO A 168 10.84 -20.49 23.64
N ALA A 169 10.40 -21.26 22.64
CA ALA A 169 10.00 -20.74 21.32
C ALA A 169 8.96 -19.60 21.41
N ALA A 170 8.21 -19.52 22.52
CA ALA A 170 7.28 -18.44 22.84
C ALA A 170 7.94 -17.07 23.07
N VAL A 171 9.11 -17.00 23.72
CA VAL A 171 9.83 -15.75 24.04
C VAL A 171 10.50 -15.14 22.81
N VAL A 172 10.86 -15.99 21.83
CA VAL A 172 11.31 -15.56 20.49
C VAL A 172 10.14 -15.00 19.68
N ARG A 173 8.95 -15.60 19.84
CA ARG A 173 7.71 -15.21 19.17
C ARG A 173 7.12 -13.89 19.70
N GLU A 174 7.34 -13.56 20.96
CA GLU A 174 6.85 -12.32 21.61
C GLU A 174 7.72 -11.07 21.37
N ALA A 175 9.04 -11.21 21.24
CA ALA A 175 9.90 -10.03 21.07
C ALA A 175 9.90 -9.44 19.65
N PHE A 176 9.37 -10.18 18.69
CA PHE A 176 9.17 -9.72 17.32
C PHE A 176 7.73 -10.02 16.92
N THR A 177 6.77 -9.38 17.57
CA THR A 177 5.38 -9.42 17.12
C THR A 177 5.21 -8.61 15.82
N ALA A 178 5.77 -9.11 14.73
CA ALA A 178 5.02 -9.13 13.50
C ALA A 178 3.78 -9.97 13.82
N ARG A 179 2.66 -9.31 14.15
CA ARG A 179 1.37 -9.94 14.45
C ARG A 179 1.18 -11.09 13.48
N THR A 180 1.11 -12.32 13.98
CA THR A 180 0.97 -13.51 13.12
C THR A 180 -0.27 -13.30 12.27
N LEU A 181 -0.05 -13.08 10.97
CA LEU A 181 -1.13 -12.95 10.02
C LEU A 181 -1.82 -14.31 9.93
N SER A 182 -3.14 -14.30 9.79
CA SER A 182 -3.95 -15.50 9.64
C SER A 182 -4.93 -15.36 8.48
N GLY A 183 -5.37 -16.50 7.95
CA GLY A 183 -6.30 -16.57 6.83
C GLY A 183 -5.82 -15.76 5.61
N ALA A 184 -6.73 -14.98 5.02
CA ALA A 184 -6.46 -14.16 3.84
C ALA A 184 -5.32 -13.16 4.03
N ALA A 185 -5.14 -12.62 5.24
CA ALA A 185 -4.05 -11.67 5.50
C ALA A 185 -2.66 -12.34 5.43
N ALA A 186 -2.57 -13.62 5.78
CA ALA A 186 -1.32 -14.39 5.66
C ALA A 186 -0.98 -14.74 4.20
N LEU A 187 -2.00 -14.85 3.33
CA LEU A 187 -1.81 -15.11 1.90
C LEU A 187 -1.25 -13.90 1.17
N VAL A 188 -1.53 -12.67 1.62
CA VAL A 188 -1.04 -11.43 0.96
C VAL A 188 0.49 -11.43 0.76
N PRO A 189 1.34 -11.56 1.80
CA PRO A 189 2.79 -11.56 1.60
C PRO A 189 3.29 -12.77 0.79
N ILE A 190 2.61 -13.92 0.86
CA ILE A 190 2.95 -15.11 0.07
C ILE A 190 2.70 -14.85 -1.42
N LEU A 191 1.55 -14.27 -1.76
CA LEU A 191 1.18 -13.98 -3.13
C LEU A 191 1.99 -12.81 -3.71
N LEU A 192 2.33 -11.80 -2.91
CA LEU A 192 3.30 -10.77 -3.31
C LEU A 192 4.67 -11.41 -3.60
N ALA A 193 5.14 -12.33 -2.76
CA ALA A 193 6.39 -13.04 -2.97
C ALA A 193 6.35 -13.89 -4.25
N ALA A 194 5.24 -14.57 -4.50
CA ALA A 194 5.02 -15.34 -5.71
C ALA A 194 5.02 -14.43 -6.96
N SER A 195 4.37 -13.26 -6.92
CA SER A 195 4.39 -12.28 -8.01
C SER A 195 5.80 -11.78 -8.30
N VAL A 196 6.57 -11.39 -7.28
CA VAL A 196 7.93 -10.87 -7.46
C VAL A 196 8.88 -11.95 -7.96
N LEU A 197 8.78 -13.16 -7.39
CA LEU A 197 9.61 -14.30 -7.81
C LEU A 197 9.29 -14.72 -9.25
N LEU A 198 8.01 -14.83 -9.61
CA LEU A 198 7.60 -15.17 -10.96
C LEU A 198 8.13 -14.13 -11.95
N TYR A 199 7.94 -12.84 -11.66
CA TYR A 199 8.45 -11.76 -12.51
C TYR A 199 9.97 -11.90 -12.73
N GLY A 200 10.76 -12.08 -11.67
CA GLY A 200 12.21 -12.28 -11.81
C GLY A 200 12.60 -13.54 -12.59
N LEU A 201 11.85 -14.64 -12.44
CA LEU A 201 12.03 -15.89 -13.19
C LEU A 201 11.68 -15.74 -14.67
N ARG A 202 10.85 -14.77 -15.04
CA ARG A 202 10.38 -14.55 -16.41
C ARG A 202 11.17 -13.47 -17.16
N VAL A 203 12.03 -12.70 -16.49
CA VAL A 203 13.00 -11.78 -17.13
C VAL A 203 13.92 -12.48 -18.15
N PRO A 204 14.56 -13.65 -17.87
CA PRO A 204 15.45 -14.31 -18.84
C PRO A 204 14.75 -14.79 -20.12
N PHE A 205 13.43 -14.94 -20.06
CA PHE A 205 12.60 -15.40 -21.17
C PHE A 205 11.83 -14.25 -21.85
N SER A 206 12.14 -13.01 -21.47
CA SER A 206 11.49 -11.80 -21.98
C SER A 206 12.07 -11.39 -23.32
N GLU A 207 11.21 -10.88 -24.19
CA GLU A 207 11.64 -10.20 -25.42
C GLU A 207 12.20 -8.79 -25.15
N ASP A 208 12.00 -8.25 -23.95
CA ASP A 208 12.62 -7.00 -23.49
C ASP A 208 13.15 -7.17 -22.06
N PRO A 209 14.26 -7.92 -21.89
CA PRO A 209 14.79 -8.27 -20.57
C PRO A 209 15.29 -7.05 -19.81
N ASP A 210 15.78 -6.02 -20.50
CA ASP A 210 16.27 -4.80 -19.86
C ASP A 210 15.12 -4.02 -19.23
N ARG A 211 13.97 -3.96 -19.91
CA ARG A 211 12.75 -3.41 -19.31
C ARG A 211 12.27 -4.21 -18.11
N GLY A 212 12.34 -5.55 -18.18
CA GLY A 212 12.07 -6.42 -17.05
C GLY A 212 12.98 -6.13 -15.84
N VAL A 213 14.29 -6.00 -16.06
CA VAL A 213 15.26 -5.63 -15.02
C VAL A 213 14.95 -4.25 -14.43
N GLN A 214 14.60 -3.26 -15.26
CA GLN A 214 14.23 -1.93 -14.80
C GLN A 214 13.01 -1.97 -13.88
N THR A 215 11.94 -2.67 -14.27
CA THR A 215 10.73 -2.80 -13.44
C THR A 215 11.02 -3.52 -12.12
N LEU A 216 11.81 -4.59 -12.17
CA LEU A 216 12.23 -5.32 -10.97
C LEU A 216 13.01 -4.41 -10.00
N CYS A 217 13.99 -3.67 -10.49
CA CYS A 217 14.92 -2.88 -9.68
C CYS A 217 14.35 -1.53 -9.22
N PHE A 218 13.57 -0.84 -10.06
CA PHE A 218 12.97 0.44 -9.69
C PHE A 218 11.69 0.27 -8.86
N PHE A 219 10.91 -0.78 -9.08
CA PHE A 219 9.59 -0.89 -8.47
C PHE A 219 9.46 -2.08 -7.53
N LEU A 220 9.60 -3.31 -8.04
CA LEU A 220 9.26 -4.50 -7.26
C LEU A 220 10.16 -4.69 -6.02
N VAL A 221 11.48 -4.51 -6.16
CA VAL A 221 12.43 -4.66 -5.04
C VAL A 221 12.23 -3.55 -4.00
N PRO A 222 12.28 -2.24 -4.34
CA PRO A 222 12.08 -1.20 -3.35
C PRO A 222 10.70 -1.28 -2.66
N PHE A 223 9.64 -1.62 -3.39
CA PHE A 223 8.30 -1.66 -2.80
C PHE A 223 8.04 -2.92 -1.97
N THR A 224 8.71 -4.02 -2.28
CA THR A 224 8.80 -5.17 -1.39
C THR A 224 9.41 -4.76 -0.05
N VAL A 225 10.53 -4.02 -0.09
CA VAL A 225 11.17 -3.52 1.13
C VAL A 225 10.29 -2.51 1.86
N LEU A 226 9.61 -1.61 1.14
CA LEU A 226 8.62 -0.68 1.70
C LEU A 226 7.54 -1.44 2.49
N TYR A 227 6.98 -2.51 1.93
CA TYR A 227 5.99 -3.34 2.59
C TYR A 227 6.57 -3.98 3.86
N VAL A 228 7.74 -4.61 3.77
CA VAL A 228 8.40 -5.27 4.92
C VAL A 228 8.67 -4.26 6.04
N VAL A 229 9.20 -3.08 5.71
CA VAL A 229 9.51 -2.05 6.72
C VAL A 229 8.25 -1.49 7.35
N LEU A 230 7.19 -1.22 6.59
CA LEU A 230 5.91 -0.72 7.14
C LEU A 230 5.18 -1.73 8.02
N ARG A 231 5.38 -3.05 7.78
CA ARG A 231 4.84 -4.14 8.61
C ARG A 231 5.49 -4.20 10.00
N GLU A 232 6.68 -3.66 10.14
CA GLU A 232 7.46 -3.63 11.40
C GLU A 232 7.16 -2.39 12.24
N ILE A 233 6.38 -1.44 11.70
CA ILE A 233 5.95 -0.25 12.42
C ILE A 233 4.80 -0.58 13.37
N GLU A 234 4.93 -0.13 14.63
CA GLU A 234 3.81 -0.11 15.56
C GLU A 234 2.87 1.06 15.24
N TRP A 235 1.71 0.73 14.66
CA TRP A 235 0.68 1.70 14.28
C TRP A 235 -0.13 2.16 15.49
N THR A 236 0.13 3.39 15.92
CA THR A 236 -0.62 4.09 16.97
C THR A 236 -1.48 5.21 16.37
N THR A 237 -2.47 5.69 17.11
CA THR A 237 -3.28 6.86 16.72
C THR A 237 -2.42 8.09 16.44
N ALA A 238 -1.32 8.28 17.19
CA ALA A 238 -0.40 9.39 16.98
C ALA A 238 0.32 9.30 15.62
N VAL A 239 0.81 8.11 15.25
CA VAL A 239 1.44 7.88 13.94
C VAL A 239 0.44 8.09 12.81
N LEU A 240 -0.76 7.52 12.93
CA LEU A 240 -1.83 7.68 11.94
C LEU A 240 -2.23 9.15 11.76
N ARG A 241 -2.31 9.93 12.84
CA ARG A 241 -2.58 11.38 12.78
C ARG A 241 -1.46 12.14 12.08
N ARG A 242 -0.20 11.80 12.32
CA ARG A 242 0.95 12.43 11.64
C ARG A 242 0.95 12.12 10.14
N VAL A 243 0.68 10.87 9.77
CA VAL A 243 0.55 10.45 8.36
C VAL A 243 -0.62 11.19 7.70
N GLY A 244 -1.82 11.15 8.30
CA GLY A 244 -2.99 11.85 7.77
C GLY A 244 -2.78 13.37 7.66
N GLY A 245 -2.15 13.99 8.66
CA GLY A 245 -1.81 15.41 8.64
C GLY A 245 -0.83 15.77 7.52
N ALA A 246 0.23 14.96 7.32
CA ALA A 246 1.19 15.16 6.24
C ALA A 246 0.52 15.04 4.86
N LEU A 247 -0.34 14.02 4.66
CA LEU A 247 -1.09 13.82 3.43
C LEU A 247 -2.05 14.99 3.14
N VAL A 248 -2.80 15.45 4.15
CA VAL A 248 -3.73 16.59 4.03
C VAL A 248 -2.98 17.88 3.70
N LEU A 249 -1.86 18.15 4.40
CA LEU A 249 -1.05 19.34 4.14
C LEU A 249 -0.55 19.35 2.69
N LEU A 250 -0.01 18.23 2.23
CA LEU A 250 0.48 18.12 0.86
C LEU A 250 -0.65 18.24 -0.17
N ALA A 251 -1.83 17.67 0.13
CA ALA A 251 -3.01 17.80 -0.72
C ALA A 251 -3.50 19.24 -0.82
N LEU A 252 -3.45 20.01 0.28
CA LEU A 252 -3.79 21.44 0.28
C LEU A 252 -2.83 22.25 -0.59
N VAL A 253 -1.52 22.03 -0.43
CA VAL A 253 -0.51 22.70 -1.27
C VAL A 253 -0.72 22.34 -2.74
N ALA A 254 -0.91 21.06 -3.04
CA ALA A 254 -1.14 20.60 -4.40
C ALA A 254 -2.44 21.14 -5.01
N ALA A 255 -3.53 21.20 -4.24
CA ALA A 255 -4.83 21.72 -4.67
C ALA A 255 -4.78 23.23 -4.90
N ALA A 256 -4.08 23.98 -4.05
CA ALA A 256 -3.87 25.41 -4.24
C ALA A 256 -3.08 25.70 -5.52
N LEU A 257 -1.97 24.98 -5.74
CA LEU A 257 -1.17 25.10 -6.97
C LEU A 257 -1.96 24.66 -8.20
N GLY A 258 -2.72 23.57 -8.12
CA GLY A 258 -3.54 23.10 -9.22
C GLY A 258 -4.69 24.07 -9.56
N GLY A 259 -5.28 24.71 -8.55
CA GLY A 259 -6.26 25.78 -8.75
C GLY A 259 -5.65 27.01 -9.42
N TYR A 260 -4.41 27.37 -9.05
CA TYR A 260 -3.65 28.43 -9.72
C TYR A 260 -3.36 28.10 -11.19
N GLU A 261 -2.87 26.89 -11.48
CA GLU A 261 -2.60 26.45 -12.86
C GLU A 261 -3.87 26.48 -13.72
N TYR A 262 -5.01 26.07 -13.16
CA TYR A 262 -6.30 26.12 -13.86
C TYR A 262 -6.78 27.55 -14.12
N ALA A 263 -6.73 28.42 -13.11
CA ALA A 263 -7.21 29.79 -13.21
C ALA A 263 -6.37 30.64 -14.18
N THR A 264 -5.07 30.38 -14.26
CA THR A 264 -4.14 31.12 -15.13
C THR A 264 -3.99 30.51 -16.51
N GLY A 265 -4.37 29.24 -16.68
CA GLY A 265 -4.06 28.46 -17.88
C GLY A 265 -2.57 28.12 -18.03
N GLN A 266 -1.74 28.40 -17.01
CA GLN A 266 -0.30 28.19 -17.05
C GLN A 266 0.08 26.96 -16.24
N VAL A 267 0.54 25.91 -16.92
CA VAL A 267 1.14 24.73 -16.27
C VAL A 267 2.60 25.02 -15.97
N LEU A 268 3.03 24.82 -14.71
CA LEU A 268 4.27 25.41 -14.20
C LEU A 268 5.56 24.78 -14.76
N TRP A 269 5.56 23.49 -15.07
CA TRP A 269 6.81 22.76 -15.35
C TRP A 269 6.70 21.59 -16.33
N ASN A 270 5.49 21.20 -16.75
CA ASN A 270 5.29 19.98 -17.52
C ASN A 270 5.02 20.27 -19.00
N GLN A 271 6.09 20.26 -19.81
CA GLN A 271 6.01 20.57 -21.24
C GLN A 271 5.03 19.67 -22.00
N LYS A 272 4.97 18.37 -21.67
CA LYS A 272 4.04 17.44 -22.32
C LYS A 272 2.57 17.87 -22.15
N ILE A 273 2.25 18.41 -20.98
CA ILE A 273 0.90 18.88 -20.68
C ILE A 273 0.66 20.26 -21.29
N ILE A 274 1.66 21.14 -21.32
CA ILE A 274 1.59 22.42 -22.05
C ILE A 274 1.24 22.16 -23.52
N ASP A 275 1.97 21.23 -24.17
CA ASP A 275 1.74 20.87 -25.56
C ASP A 275 0.35 20.24 -25.76
N ALA A 276 -0.07 19.33 -24.86
CA ALA A 276 -1.40 18.72 -24.93
C ALA A 276 -2.54 19.72 -24.72
N ASN A 277 -2.38 20.68 -23.80
CA ASN A 277 -3.36 21.73 -23.54
C ASN A 277 -3.45 22.72 -24.71
N SER A 278 -2.37 22.94 -25.48
CA SER A 278 -2.38 23.81 -26.67
C SER A 278 -3.32 23.30 -27.78
N LEU A 279 -3.61 22.00 -27.77
CA LEU A 279 -4.47 21.32 -28.73
C LEU A 279 -5.88 21.03 -28.17
N SER A 280 -6.16 21.43 -26.92
CA SER A 280 -7.42 21.15 -26.22
C SER A 280 -8.15 22.44 -25.86
N SER A 281 -9.48 22.40 -25.85
CA SER A 281 -10.31 23.49 -25.30
C SER A 281 -10.35 23.50 -23.76
N THR A 282 -9.76 22.47 -23.12
CA THR A 282 -9.78 22.31 -21.66
C THR A 282 -8.36 22.28 -21.11
N VAL A 283 -8.09 23.11 -20.10
CA VAL A 283 -6.81 23.10 -19.38
C VAL A 283 -6.81 21.96 -18.37
N ARG A 284 -5.95 20.96 -18.60
CA ARG A 284 -5.70 19.88 -17.65
C ARG A 284 -4.49 20.21 -16.77
N VAL A 285 -4.62 19.91 -15.48
CA VAL A 285 -3.68 20.33 -14.43
C VAL A 285 -3.03 19.12 -13.76
N ASN A 286 -1.71 19.16 -13.57
CA ASN A 286 -0.95 18.15 -12.85
C ASN A 286 -0.37 18.66 -11.52
N SER A 287 -0.39 19.96 -11.24
CA SER A 287 0.21 20.54 -10.03
C SER A 287 1.68 20.09 -9.91
N LEU A 288 2.12 19.69 -8.72
CA LEU A 288 3.47 19.18 -8.45
C LEU A 288 3.71 17.74 -8.93
N PHE A 289 2.73 17.10 -9.57
CA PHE A 289 2.80 15.67 -9.93
C PHE A 289 3.20 15.48 -11.39
N PHE A 290 3.76 14.31 -11.69
CA PHE A 290 4.21 13.98 -13.04
C PHE A 290 3.07 14.02 -14.09
N ASP A 291 1.85 13.64 -13.72
CA ASP A 291 0.69 13.80 -14.57
C ASP A 291 -0.60 13.99 -13.76
N PRO A 292 -1.72 14.38 -14.42
CA PRO A 292 -2.97 14.66 -13.73
C PRO A 292 -3.63 13.41 -13.10
N ASN A 293 -3.32 12.21 -13.59
CA ASN A 293 -3.85 10.98 -13.00
C ASN A 293 -3.18 10.66 -11.66
N ILE A 294 -1.85 10.86 -11.55
CA ILE A 294 -1.14 10.70 -10.27
C ILE A 294 -1.61 11.76 -9.27
N TYR A 295 -1.81 13.02 -9.72
CA TYR A 295 -2.38 14.08 -8.90
C TYR A 295 -3.78 13.70 -8.39
N GLY A 296 -4.70 13.32 -9.29
CA GLY A 296 -6.06 12.92 -8.93
C GLY A 296 -6.09 11.72 -7.99
N ARG A 297 -5.22 10.74 -8.22
CA ARG A 297 -5.08 9.54 -7.38
C ARG A 297 -4.63 9.88 -5.96
N PHE A 298 -3.68 10.80 -5.83
CA PHE A 298 -3.23 11.27 -4.53
C PHE A 298 -4.38 11.95 -3.77
N LEU A 299 -5.09 12.88 -4.41
CA LEU A 299 -6.26 13.54 -3.81
C LEU A 299 -7.36 12.55 -3.42
N MET A 300 -7.65 11.57 -4.28
CA MET A 300 -8.63 10.51 -4.01
C MET A 300 -8.33 9.79 -2.69
N VAL A 301 -7.07 9.39 -2.45
CA VAL A 301 -6.68 8.72 -1.21
C VAL A 301 -6.87 9.63 0.02
N VAL A 302 -6.52 10.92 -0.09
CA VAL A 302 -6.70 11.89 1.00
C VAL A 302 -8.18 12.14 1.28
N LEU A 303 -8.99 12.29 0.24
CA LEU A 303 -10.44 12.48 0.33
C LEU A 303 -11.12 11.30 1.03
N LEU A 304 -10.72 10.06 0.75
CA LEU A 304 -11.22 8.88 1.45
C LEU A 304 -10.82 8.86 2.93
N GLY A 305 -9.62 9.34 3.26
CA GLY A 305 -9.19 9.54 4.65
C GLY A 305 -10.04 10.58 5.40
N LEU A 306 -10.33 11.72 4.75
CA LEU A 306 -11.21 12.76 5.29
C LEU A 306 -12.65 12.26 5.46
N LEU A 307 -13.16 11.53 4.47
CA LEU A 307 -14.49 10.93 4.52
C LEU A 307 -14.62 9.92 5.68
N ALA A 308 -13.58 9.13 5.95
CA ALA A 308 -13.54 8.26 7.13
C ALA A 308 -13.58 9.07 8.43
N ALA A 309 -12.79 10.15 8.52
CA ALA A 309 -12.76 11.01 9.70
C ALA A 309 -14.12 11.69 9.97
N LEU A 310 -14.81 12.13 8.91
CA LEU A 310 -16.18 12.65 8.98
C LEU A 310 -17.16 11.57 9.48
N SER A 311 -17.09 10.37 8.92
CA SER A 311 -18.06 9.30 9.14
C SER A 311 -17.98 8.64 10.53
N TRP A 312 -16.84 8.70 11.21
CA TRP A 312 -16.61 7.98 12.48
C TRP A 312 -16.68 8.83 13.75
N GLY A 313 -16.85 10.15 13.69
CA GLY A 313 -17.04 10.91 14.93
C GLY A 313 -16.78 12.41 14.90
N ALA A 314 -16.57 13.02 13.74
CA ALA A 314 -16.50 14.47 13.67
C ALA A 314 -17.88 15.08 14.02
N ARG A 315 -17.91 16.00 14.99
CA ARG A 315 -19.13 16.73 15.40
C ARG A 315 -18.87 18.24 15.45
N GLY A 316 -19.94 19.03 15.34
CA GLY A 316 -19.91 20.50 15.45
C GLY A 316 -18.93 21.15 14.47
N ALA A 317 -18.18 22.16 14.95
CA ALA A 317 -17.22 22.91 14.15
C ALA A 317 -16.14 22.03 13.48
N ARG A 318 -15.74 20.92 14.12
CA ARG A 318 -14.77 20.00 13.54
C ARG A 318 -15.33 19.26 12.31
N ALA A 319 -16.61 18.90 12.33
CA ALA A 319 -17.25 18.28 11.17
C ALA A 319 -17.35 19.26 10.02
N VAL A 320 -17.75 20.51 10.31
CA VAL A 320 -17.81 21.60 9.32
C VAL A 320 -16.43 21.84 8.71
N GLY A 321 -15.37 21.97 9.52
CA GLY A 321 -14.01 22.18 9.02
C GLY A 321 -13.52 21.04 8.12
N LEU A 322 -13.78 19.78 8.49
CA LEU A 322 -13.44 18.63 7.65
C LEU A 322 -14.27 18.55 6.37
N ALA A 323 -15.54 18.98 6.40
CA ALA A 323 -16.40 19.02 5.22
C ALA A 323 -15.95 20.11 4.24
N VAL A 324 -15.63 21.31 4.73
CA VAL A 324 -15.04 22.39 3.92
C VAL A 324 -13.73 21.93 3.29
N LEU A 325 -12.85 21.32 4.09
CA LEU A 325 -11.58 20.76 3.59
C LEU A 325 -11.82 19.69 2.52
N PHE A 326 -12.79 18.79 2.72
CA PHE A 326 -13.16 17.79 1.72
C PHE A 326 -13.60 18.45 0.42
N LEU A 327 -14.50 19.44 0.47
CA LEU A 327 -14.99 20.16 -0.72
C LEU A 327 -13.88 20.89 -1.46
N LEU A 328 -12.95 21.52 -0.74
CA LEU A 328 -11.79 22.19 -1.34
C LEU A 328 -10.88 21.21 -2.08
N LEU A 329 -10.50 20.11 -1.45
CA LEU A 329 -9.66 19.09 -2.11
C LEU A 329 -10.40 18.37 -3.23
N TRP A 330 -11.72 18.23 -3.11
CA TRP A 330 -12.56 17.65 -4.15
C TRP A 330 -12.64 18.55 -5.38
N ALA A 331 -12.71 19.87 -5.22
CA ALA A 331 -12.58 20.81 -6.34
C ALA A 331 -11.21 20.67 -7.04
N GLY A 332 -10.13 20.48 -6.27
CA GLY A 332 -8.80 20.17 -6.82
C GLY A 332 -8.79 18.88 -7.66
N LEU A 333 -9.54 17.85 -7.26
CA LEU A 333 -9.70 16.61 -8.01
C LEU A 333 -10.47 16.84 -9.32
N LEU A 334 -11.53 17.67 -9.31
CA LEU A 334 -12.30 17.98 -10.53
C LEU A 334 -11.42 18.60 -11.62
N VAL A 335 -10.60 19.57 -11.22
CA VAL A 335 -9.68 20.29 -12.10
C VAL A 335 -8.58 19.38 -12.69
N SER A 336 -8.27 18.23 -12.05
CA SER A 336 -7.35 17.24 -12.63
C SER A 336 -7.90 16.51 -13.87
N PHE A 337 -9.24 16.52 -14.04
CA PHE A 337 -9.98 15.72 -15.03
C PHE A 337 -9.59 14.22 -15.05
N SER A 338 -9.10 13.67 -13.93
CA SER A 338 -8.76 12.24 -13.82
C SER A 338 -10.01 11.39 -13.60
N GLN A 339 -10.63 10.93 -14.69
CA GLN A 339 -11.82 10.07 -14.68
C GLN A 339 -11.64 8.82 -13.81
N SER A 340 -10.48 8.16 -13.89
CA SER A 340 -10.18 6.96 -13.09
C SER A 340 -10.13 7.25 -11.59
N SER A 341 -9.63 8.42 -11.19
CA SER A 341 -9.59 8.84 -9.79
C SER A 341 -10.96 9.27 -9.27
N MET A 342 -11.79 9.90 -10.11
CA MET A 342 -13.17 10.22 -9.76
C MET A 342 -14.02 8.96 -9.55
N LEU A 343 -13.94 8.00 -10.48
CA LEU A 343 -14.62 6.72 -10.35
C LEU A 343 -14.09 5.93 -9.14
N GLY A 344 -12.77 5.94 -8.92
CA GLY A 344 -12.12 5.36 -7.75
C GLY A 344 -12.63 5.98 -6.44
N LEU A 345 -12.80 7.30 -6.37
CA LEU A 345 -13.37 7.99 -5.20
C LEU A 345 -14.80 7.52 -4.92
N ILE A 346 -15.64 7.37 -5.95
CA ILE A 346 -17.00 6.86 -5.81
C ILE A 346 -16.97 5.45 -5.22
N VAL A 347 -16.23 4.53 -5.85
CA VAL A 347 -16.10 3.13 -5.38
C VAL A 347 -15.56 3.06 -3.96
N GLY A 348 -14.50 3.82 -3.65
CA GLY A 348 -13.95 3.91 -2.31
C GLY A 348 -14.97 4.43 -1.29
N ALA A 349 -15.75 5.44 -1.64
CA ALA A 349 -16.81 5.97 -0.77
C ALA A 349 -17.91 4.93 -0.52
N ILE A 350 -18.32 4.14 -1.54
CA ILE A 350 -19.29 3.05 -1.37
C ILE A 350 -18.77 2.04 -0.35
N VAL A 351 -17.52 1.61 -0.50
CA VAL A 351 -16.88 0.64 0.39
C VAL A 351 -16.81 1.19 1.81
N LEU A 352 -16.33 2.42 1.97
CA LEU A 352 -16.14 3.07 3.27
C LEU A 352 -17.47 3.24 4.02
N LEU A 353 -18.48 3.78 3.34
CA LEU A 353 -19.80 4.01 3.91
C LEU A 353 -20.54 2.67 4.12
N GLY A 354 -20.26 1.67 3.28
CA GLY A 354 -20.70 0.27 3.41
C GLY A 354 -20.25 -0.35 4.71
N VAL A 355 -18.95 -0.21 5.01
CA VAL A 355 -18.37 -0.66 6.26
C VAL A 355 -18.96 0.10 7.45
N ARG A 356 -19.23 1.40 7.31
CA ARG A 356 -19.71 2.26 8.41
C ARG A 356 -21.18 2.04 8.78
N PHE A 357 -22.06 1.98 7.79
CA PHE A 357 -23.51 2.13 7.95
C PHE A 357 -24.32 0.92 7.44
N GLY A 358 -23.67 -0.09 6.86
CA GLY A 358 -24.32 -1.23 6.21
C GLY A 358 -24.71 -0.96 4.75
N SER A 359 -24.89 -2.02 3.96
CA SER A 359 -25.01 -1.99 2.49
C SER A 359 -26.17 -1.13 1.98
N GLY A 360 -27.34 -1.15 2.62
CA GLY A 360 -28.52 -0.39 2.19
C GLY A 360 -28.38 1.13 2.32
N LYS A 361 -27.77 1.61 3.42
CA LYS A 361 -27.55 3.06 3.66
C LYS A 361 -26.29 3.57 2.95
N ALA A 362 -25.33 2.68 2.72
CA ALA A 362 -24.12 2.97 1.97
C ALA A 362 -24.36 3.20 0.49
N ALA A 363 -25.23 2.40 -0.15
CA ALA A 363 -25.61 2.60 -1.53
C ALA A 363 -26.28 3.97 -1.74
N LEU A 364 -27.11 4.42 -0.78
CA LEU A 364 -27.76 5.72 -0.84
C LEU A 364 -26.75 6.87 -0.68
N ALA A 365 -25.89 6.81 0.34
CA ALA A 365 -24.88 7.85 0.59
C ALA A 365 -23.79 7.90 -0.50
N ALA A 366 -23.38 6.74 -1.01
CA ALA A 366 -22.52 6.63 -2.18
C ALA A 366 -23.19 7.16 -3.45
N GLY A 367 -24.48 6.85 -3.64
CA GLY A 367 -25.29 7.36 -4.72
C GLY A 367 -25.36 8.88 -4.69
N THR A 368 -25.53 9.50 -3.51
CA THR A 368 -25.51 10.96 -3.35
C THR A 368 -24.15 11.55 -3.70
N VAL A 369 -23.05 10.99 -3.19
CA VAL A 369 -21.69 11.48 -3.49
C VAL A 369 -21.36 11.33 -4.98
N GLY A 370 -21.70 10.18 -5.57
CA GLY A 370 -21.52 9.90 -7.00
C GLY A 370 -22.39 10.80 -7.88
N LEU A 371 -23.64 11.06 -7.47
CA LEU A 371 -24.55 11.95 -8.18
C LEU A 371 -24.08 13.41 -8.12
N VAL A 372 -23.65 13.90 -6.95
CA VAL A 372 -23.07 15.25 -6.82
C VAL A 372 -21.82 15.37 -7.70
N ALA A 373 -20.98 14.33 -7.74
CA ALA A 373 -19.80 14.33 -8.59
C ALA A 373 -20.12 14.30 -10.08
N LEU A 374 -21.13 13.53 -10.47
CA LEU A 374 -21.61 13.49 -11.84
C LEU A 374 -22.25 14.82 -12.24
N ILE A 375 -23.09 15.42 -11.39
CA ILE A 375 -23.74 16.71 -11.63
C ILE A 375 -22.67 17.81 -11.80
N ALA A 376 -21.66 17.85 -10.94
CA ALA A 376 -20.59 18.83 -11.08
C ALA A 376 -19.75 18.62 -12.35
N LEU A 377 -19.47 17.36 -12.70
CA LEU A 377 -18.77 17.02 -13.95
C LEU A 377 -19.58 17.45 -15.18
N VAL A 378 -20.89 17.18 -15.19
CA VAL A 378 -21.80 17.56 -16.29
C VAL A 378 -22.01 19.07 -16.34
N ALA A 379 -22.14 19.75 -15.21
CA ALA A 379 -22.26 21.21 -15.15
C ALA A 379 -21.00 21.90 -15.68
N LEU A 380 -19.82 21.36 -15.35
CA LEU A 380 -18.53 21.80 -15.87
C LEU A 380 -18.37 21.52 -17.37
N ALA A 381 -18.85 20.36 -17.85
CA ALA A 381 -18.82 20.02 -19.27
C ALA A 381 -19.81 20.85 -20.11
N GLY A 382 -21.00 21.15 -19.56
CA GLY A 382 -22.03 21.97 -20.20
C GLY A 382 -21.63 23.43 -20.36
N THR A 383 -20.82 23.96 -19.44
CA THR A 383 -20.20 25.29 -19.60
C THR A 383 -19.11 25.31 -20.67
N LEU A 384 -18.56 24.15 -21.05
CA LEU A 384 -17.44 24.01 -22.00
C LEU A 384 -17.85 23.50 -23.41
N ARG A 385 -19.16 23.41 -23.72
CA ARG A 385 -19.73 23.05 -25.05
C ARG A 385 -19.15 21.75 -25.67
N ILE A 386 -19.07 20.66 -24.91
CA ILE A 386 -18.60 19.37 -25.43
C ILE A 386 -19.79 18.51 -25.91
N ASN A 387 -19.86 18.19 -27.21
CA ASN A 387 -20.90 17.34 -27.80
C ASN A 387 -20.59 15.83 -27.59
N VAL A 388 -21.51 15.09 -26.97
CA VAL A 388 -21.31 13.67 -26.54
C VAL A 388 -22.20 12.67 -27.31
N SER A 389 -22.84 13.07 -28.42
CA SER A 389 -23.97 12.32 -29.01
C SER A 389 -23.70 11.60 -30.34
N SER A 390 -22.54 10.96 -30.55
CA SER A 390 -22.33 10.08 -31.72
C SER A 390 -21.61 8.78 -31.37
N SER A 391 -21.88 7.71 -32.12
CA SER A 391 -21.25 6.38 -31.98
C SER A 391 -19.75 6.39 -32.30
N GLU A 392 -19.32 7.27 -33.20
CA GLU A 392 -17.90 7.58 -33.44
C GLU A 392 -17.31 8.36 -32.25
N GLY A 393 -18.11 9.23 -31.63
CA GLY A 393 -17.83 9.87 -30.35
C GLY A 393 -17.75 8.91 -29.16
N LEU A 394 -18.30 7.70 -29.22
CA LEU A 394 -18.12 6.66 -28.19
C LEU A 394 -16.77 5.95 -28.33
N ASN A 395 -16.24 5.78 -29.55
CA ASN A 395 -14.90 5.23 -29.76
C ASN A 395 -13.80 6.29 -29.52
N VAL A 396 -14.10 7.55 -29.85
CA VAL A 396 -13.27 8.72 -29.54
C VAL A 396 -13.32 9.07 -28.04
N SER A 397 -14.48 8.96 -27.36
CA SER A 397 -14.59 9.17 -25.90
C SER A 397 -14.14 7.97 -25.07
N SER A 398 -14.13 6.76 -25.63
CA SER A 398 -13.43 5.60 -25.04
C SER A 398 -11.94 5.52 -25.42
N ALA A 399 -11.40 6.55 -26.09
CA ALA A 399 -9.98 6.73 -26.41
C ALA A 399 -9.32 5.53 -27.11
N GLY A 400 -10.04 4.80 -27.98
CA GLY A 400 -9.49 3.64 -28.71
C GLY A 400 -9.15 2.42 -27.83
N ARG A 401 -9.66 2.36 -26.59
CA ARG A 401 -9.37 1.29 -25.62
C ARG A 401 -9.80 -0.11 -26.09
N VAL A 402 -10.86 -0.22 -26.89
CA VAL A 402 -11.36 -1.50 -27.38
C VAL A 402 -10.29 -2.21 -28.22
N ASP A 403 -9.63 -1.48 -29.12
CA ASP A 403 -8.55 -2.02 -29.95
C ASP A 403 -7.31 -2.39 -29.13
N LEU A 404 -7.02 -1.61 -28.07
CA LEU A 404 -5.91 -1.89 -27.16
C LEU A 404 -6.13 -3.18 -26.36
N VAL A 405 -7.35 -3.35 -25.82
CA VAL A 405 -7.77 -4.56 -25.09
C VAL A 405 -7.71 -5.77 -26.01
N LYS A 406 -8.23 -5.65 -27.24
CA LYS A 406 -8.23 -6.75 -28.21
C LYS A 406 -6.80 -7.19 -28.55
N GLY A 407 -5.90 -6.26 -28.88
CA GLY A 407 -4.51 -6.61 -29.19
C GLY A 407 -3.76 -7.21 -28.00
N GLY A 408 -4.04 -6.76 -26.77
CA GLY A 408 -3.46 -7.39 -25.56
C GLY A 408 -3.98 -8.81 -25.30
N LEU A 409 -5.25 -9.10 -25.65
CA LEU A 409 -5.81 -10.44 -25.59
C LEU A 409 -5.27 -11.35 -26.71
N GLU A 410 -4.99 -10.81 -27.89
CA GLU A 410 -4.32 -11.53 -28.98
C GLU A 410 -2.90 -11.96 -28.56
N LEU A 411 -2.11 -11.04 -27.97
CA LEU A 411 -0.80 -11.38 -27.38
C LEU A 411 -0.91 -12.51 -26.34
N TYR A 412 -1.89 -12.44 -25.45
CA TYR A 412 -2.11 -13.52 -24.48
C TYR A 412 -2.46 -14.85 -25.17
N GLY A 413 -3.28 -14.81 -26.22
CA GLY A 413 -3.68 -15.98 -27.00
C GLY A 413 -2.50 -16.71 -27.67
N ASP A 414 -1.45 -15.97 -28.04
CA ASP A 414 -0.25 -16.54 -28.66
C ASP A 414 0.62 -17.34 -27.68
N ARG A 415 0.70 -16.92 -26.41
CA ARG A 415 1.50 -17.59 -25.35
C ARG A 415 0.74 -17.69 -24.02
N PRO A 416 -0.35 -18.48 -23.92
CA PRO A 416 -1.33 -18.37 -22.83
C PRO A 416 -0.85 -18.90 -21.48
N VAL A 417 0.15 -19.78 -21.44
CA VAL A 417 0.59 -20.40 -20.17
C VAL A 417 1.61 -19.53 -19.44
N PHE A 418 2.67 -19.13 -20.14
CA PHE A 418 3.83 -18.42 -19.55
C PHE A 418 4.04 -17.01 -20.08
N GLY A 419 3.23 -16.56 -21.04
CA GLY A 419 3.33 -15.23 -21.63
C GLY A 419 4.65 -14.99 -22.39
N TRP A 420 4.84 -13.73 -22.76
CA TRP A 420 5.99 -13.23 -23.54
C TRP A 420 7.21 -12.88 -22.67
N GLY A 421 7.10 -13.06 -21.35
CA GLY A 421 8.13 -12.74 -20.36
C GLY A 421 8.04 -11.30 -19.84
N SER A 422 8.64 -11.05 -18.67
CA SER A 422 8.42 -9.83 -17.90
C SER A 422 8.94 -8.58 -18.59
N GLY A 423 8.10 -7.54 -18.66
CA GLY A 423 8.44 -6.25 -19.29
C GLY A 423 8.36 -6.24 -20.82
N SER A 424 7.95 -7.34 -21.46
CA SER A 424 7.90 -7.46 -22.92
C SER A 424 6.67 -6.84 -23.59
N TYR A 425 5.60 -6.50 -22.84
CA TYR A 425 4.29 -6.15 -23.42
C TYR A 425 4.38 -5.09 -24.51
N ARG A 426 5.08 -3.97 -24.21
CA ARG A 426 5.19 -2.83 -25.13
C ARG A 426 5.90 -3.21 -26.42
N ARG A 427 6.94 -4.04 -26.34
CA ARG A 427 7.70 -4.49 -27.50
C ARG A 427 6.87 -5.47 -28.34
N ALA A 428 6.34 -6.50 -27.70
CA ALA A 428 5.51 -7.52 -28.35
C ALA A 428 4.27 -6.91 -29.03
N TYR A 429 3.57 -6.00 -28.34
CA TYR A 429 2.42 -5.29 -28.91
C TYR A 429 2.78 -4.47 -30.14
N ARG A 430 3.91 -3.76 -30.10
CA ARG A 430 4.39 -2.94 -31.21
C ARG A 430 4.76 -3.79 -32.42
N GLU A 431 5.47 -4.88 -32.19
CA GLU A 431 5.90 -5.81 -33.24
C GLU A 431 4.69 -6.49 -33.91
N GLN A 432 3.66 -6.86 -33.14
CA GLN A 432 2.45 -7.49 -33.67
C GLN A 432 1.54 -6.51 -34.43
N THR A 433 1.34 -5.29 -33.91
CA THR A 433 0.35 -4.34 -34.45
C THR A 433 0.94 -3.29 -35.39
N GLY A 434 2.27 -3.16 -35.48
CA GLY A 434 2.93 -2.10 -36.24
C GLY A 434 2.63 -0.69 -35.74
N THR A 435 2.18 -0.54 -34.49
CA THR A 435 1.72 0.74 -33.93
C THR A 435 2.86 1.63 -33.41
N SER A 436 2.56 2.88 -33.09
CA SER A 436 3.54 3.80 -32.48
C SER A 436 3.81 3.44 -31.01
N GLU A 437 4.98 3.82 -30.50
CA GLU A 437 5.36 3.59 -29.10
C GLU A 437 4.36 4.21 -28.11
N VAL A 438 3.85 5.40 -28.40
CA VAL A 438 2.83 6.08 -27.59
C VAL A 438 1.56 5.22 -27.45
N ARG A 439 1.14 4.56 -28.55
CA ARG A 439 -0.04 3.69 -28.55
C ARG A 439 0.22 2.37 -27.83
N ALA A 440 1.43 1.81 -27.95
CA ALA A 440 1.83 0.62 -27.21
C ALA A 440 1.92 0.86 -25.69
N VAL A 441 2.42 2.04 -25.26
CA VAL A 441 2.39 2.47 -23.86
C VAL A 441 0.94 2.60 -23.38
N ALA A 442 0.07 3.24 -24.17
CA ALA A 442 -1.34 3.36 -23.83
C ALA A 442 -2.04 1.98 -23.70
N ALA A 443 -1.69 1.00 -24.55
CA ALA A 443 -2.21 -0.36 -24.47
C ALA A 443 -1.83 -1.06 -23.16
N SER A 444 -0.61 -0.83 -22.68
CA SER A 444 -0.13 -1.39 -21.42
C SER A 444 -0.90 -0.88 -20.19
N HIS A 445 -1.75 0.15 -20.33
CA HIS A 445 -2.49 0.74 -19.21
C HIS A 445 -3.67 -0.10 -18.66
N THR A 446 -3.74 -1.40 -18.99
CA THR A 446 -4.74 -2.35 -18.48
C THR A 446 -4.07 -3.54 -17.76
N ILE A 447 -3.79 -3.39 -16.46
CA ILE A 447 -3.00 -4.35 -15.67
C ILE A 447 -3.38 -5.82 -15.87
N PRO A 448 -4.66 -6.25 -15.79
CA PRO A 448 -4.98 -7.66 -15.93
C PRO A 448 -4.54 -8.24 -17.28
N ILE A 449 -4.63 -7.45 -18.34
CA ILE A 449 -4.25 -7.85 -19.71
C ILE A 449 -2.73 -7.85 -19.84
N THR A 450 -2.04 -6.85 -19.30
CA THR A 450 -0.57 -6.82 -19.27
C THR A 450 0.00 -8.01 -18.52
N VAL A 451 -0.54 -8.34 -17.34
CA VAL A 451 -0.12 -9.52 -16.57
C VAL A 451 -0.39 -10.81 -17.36
N ALA A 452 -1.56 -10.93 -18.00
CA ALA A 452 -1.87 -12.09 -18.82
C ALA A 452 -0.89 -12.24 -20.01
N ALA A 453 -0.60 -11.16 -20.72
CA ALA A 453 0.30 -11.20 -21.87
C ALA A 453 1.77 -11.43 -21.47
N GLU A 454 2.27 -10.83 -20.40
CA GLU A 454 3.67 -10.99 -19.97
C GLU A 454 3.93 -12.31 -19.22
N GLU A 455 3.03 -12.69 -18.31
CA GLU A 455 3.24 -13.79 -17.36
C GLU A 455 2.32 -14.99 -17.62
N GLY A 456 1.39 -14.89 -18.58
CA GLY A 456 0.43 -15.94 -18.91
C GLY A 456 -0.64 -16.17 -17.83
N THR A 457 -1.34 -17.30 -17.97
CA THR A 457 -2.36 -17.76 -17.02
C THR A 457 -1.79 -17.90 -15.61
N VAL A 458 -0.52 -18.34 -15.48
CA VAL A 458 0.12 -18.53 -14.18
C VAL A 458 0.22 -17.19 -13.43
N GLY A 459 0.74 -16.14 -14.08
CA GLY A 459 0.80 -14.82 -13.48
C GLY A 459 -0.58 -14.23 -13.20
N LEU A 460 -1.54 -14.42 -14.12
CA LEU A 460 -2.91 -13.94 -13.94
C LEU A 460 -3.58 -14.58 -12.71
N LEU A 461 -3.41 -15.88 -12.49
CA LEU A 461 -3.95 -16.56 -11.31
C LEU A 461 -3.35 -16.05 -10.00
N ILE A 462 -2.03 -15.79 -9.97
CA ILE A 462 -1.37 -15.20 -8.79
C ILE A 462 -1.89 -13.79 -8.54
N TYR A 463 -2.02 -12.97 -9.59
CA TYR A 463 -2.57 -11.62 -9.49
C TYR A 463 -4.02 -11.62 -8.98
N LEU A 464 -4.89 -12.47 -9.53
CA LEU A 464 -6.28 -12.61 -9.05
C LEU A 464 -6.34 -13.13 -7.62
N GLY A 465 -5.50 -14.10 -7.27
CA GLY A 465 -5.34 -14.59 -5.91
C GLY A 465 -4.94 -13.46 -4.95
N LEU A 466 -3.97 -12.63 -5.35
CA LEU A 466 -3.52 -11.48 -4.56
C LEU A 466 -4.65 -10.47 -4.36
N LEU A 467 -5.41 -10.14 -5.41
CA LEU A 467 -6.58 -9.26 -5.32
C LEU A 467 -7.62 -9.81 -4.35
N VAL A 468 -8.01 -11.08 -4.48
CA VAL A 468 -9.01 -11.69 -3.61
C VAL A 468 -8.52 -11.73 -2.16
N ALA A 469 -7.29 -12.21 -1.93
CA ALA A 469 -6.71 -12.30 -0.59
C ALA A 469 -6.59 -10.93 0.09
N SER A 470 -6.12 -9.92 -0.64
CA SER A 470 -5.99 -8.56 -0.13
C SER A 470 -7.34 -7.91 0.14
N ILE A 471 -8.31 -8.00 -0.77
CA ILE A 471 -9.67 -7.46 -0.56
C ILE A 471 -10.32 -8.11 0.66
N VAL A 472 -10.27 -9.44 0.77
CA VAL A 472 -10.85 -10.16 1.92
C VAL A 472 -10.14 -9.77 3.22
N ALA A 473 -8.81 -9.70 3.23
CA ALA A 473 -8.04 -9.32 4.40
C ALA A 473 -8.37 -7.89 4.87
N LEU A 474 -8.40 -6.94 3.94
CA LEU A 474 -8.61 -5.53 4.24
C LEU A 474 -10.06 -5.24 4.63
N LEU A 475 -11.06 -5.82 3.95
CA LEU A 475 -12.47 -5.63 4.30
C LEU A 475 -12.83 -6.26 5.65
N ARG A 476 -12.23 -7.41 5.99
CA ARG A 476 -12.39 -7.99 7.34
C ARG A 476 -11.78 -7.08 8.41
N GLY A 477 -10.60 -6.51 8.14
CA GLY A 477 -9.95 -5.56 9.05
C GLY A 477 -10.60 -4.17 9.11
N ALA A 478 -11.34 -3.76 8.07
CA ALA A 478 -11.91 -2.43 7.91
C ALA A 478 -12.87 -2.06 9.05
N ARG A 479 -13.55 -3.05 9.64
CA ARG A 479 -14.49 -2.84 10.75
C ARG A 479 -13.81 -2.45 12.06
N ASN A 480 -12.50 -2.64 12.18
CA ASN A 480 -11.77 -2.44 13.44
C ASN A 480 -11.56 -0.96 13.79
N SER A 481 -11.49 -0.06 12.80
CA SER A 481 -11.29 1.38 13.02
C SER A 481 -11.57 2.21 11.77
N ALA A 482 -11.81 3.51 11.95
CA ALA A 482 -11.94 4.46 10.84
C ALA A 482 -10.72 4.45 9.89
N ALA A 483 -9.51 4.33 10.44
CA ALA A 483 -8.27 4.27 9.65
C ALA A 483 -8.18 2.99 8.82
N ALA A 484 -8.58 1.84 9.39
CA ALA A 484 -8.62 0.59 8.65
C ALA A 484 -9.66 0.64 7.51
N ALA A 485 -10.84 1.22 7.77
CA ALA A 485 -11.85 1.46 6.74
C ALA A 485 -11.35 2.39 5.63
N ALA A 486 -10.67 3.49 5.98
CA ALA A 486 -10.07 4.41 5.01
C ALA A 486 -9.03 3.71 4.12
N VAL A 487 -8.14 2.91 4.72
CA VAL A 487 -7.10 2.17 3.99
C VAL A 487 -7.71 1.12 3.06
N ALA A 488 -8.73 0.38 3.52
CA ALA A 488 -9.43 -0.60 2.69
C ALA A 488 -10.14 0.09 1.50
N ALA A 489 -10.84 1.19 1.75
CA ALA A 489 -11.50 1.98 0.72
C ALA A 489 -10.51 2.55 -0.30
N ALA A 490 -9.40 3.12 0.18
CA ALA A 490 -8.34 3.63 -0.67
C ALA A 490 -7.71 2.52 -1.51
N TYR A 491 -7.46 1.34 -0.95
CA TYR A 491 -6.92 0.20 -1.69
C TYR A 491 -7.86 -0.26 -2.80
N LEU A 492 -9.17 -0.42 -2.54
CA LEU A 492 -10.14 -0.81 -3.57
C LEU A 492 -10.26 0.26 -4.66
N ALA A 493 -10.22 1.55 -4.29
CA ALA A 493 -10.17 2.65 -5.24
C ALA A 493 -8.91 2.62 -6.12
N MET A 494 -7.76 2.27 -5.53
CA MET A 494 -6.48 2.11 -6.24
C MET A 494 -6.47 0.91 -7.19
N VAL A 495 -7.07 -0.23 -6.80
CA VAL A 495 -7.23 -1.39 -7.70
C VAL A 495 -7.99 -0.96 -8.94
N LEU A 496 -9.14 -0.29 -8.77
CA LEU A 496 -9.92 0.21 -9.91
C LEU A 496 -9.10 1.20 -10.74
N HIS A 497 -8.46 2.19 -10.11
CA HIS A 497 -7.62 3.16 -10.79
C HIS A 497 -6.54 2.49 -11.64
N SER A 498 -5.89 1.45 -11.12
CA SER A 498 -4.82 0.72 -11.81
C SER A 498 -5.27 0.01 -13.08
N TRP A 499 -6.56 -0.29 -13.23
CA TRP A 499 -7.10 -0.88 -14.47
C TRP A 499 -7.22 0.14 -15.61
N PHE A 500 -7.18 1.43 -15.28
CA PHE A 500 -7.20 2.52 -16.26
C PHE A 500 -5.83 3.21 -16.43
N TYR A 501 -4.92 3.00 -15.48
CA TYR A 501 -3.61 3.63 -15.38
C TYR A 501 -2.62 2.59 -14.84
N ALA A 502 -2.09 1.71 -15.71
CA ALA A 502 -1.38 0.51 -15.28
C ALA A 502 -0.13 0.75 -14.46
N ALA A 503 -0.30 0.66 -13.15
CA ALA A 503 0.78 0.64 -12.19
C ALA A 503 0.33 -0.07 -10.90
N PHE A 504 -0.25 -1.28 -10.97
CA PHE A 504 -0.73 -1.91 -9.72
C PHE A 504 0.45 -2.29 -8.80
N LEU A 505 1.35 -3.16 -9.26
CA LEU A 505 2.57 -3.54 -8.53
C LEU A 505 3.70 -2.51 -8.68
N GLU A 506 3.59 -1.61 -9.66
CA GLU A 506 4.56 -0.53 -9.92
C GLU A 506 4.25 0.77 -9.16
N ASP A 507 3.22 0.76 -8.30
CA ASP A 507 2.86 1.91 -7.49
C ASP A 507 3.17 1.71 -5.99
N PRO A 508 3.99 2.57 -5.38
CA PRO A 508 4.30 2.46 -3.96
C PRO A 508 3.08 2.59 -3.05
N LEU A 509 2.01 3.29 -3.47
CA LEU A 509 0.78 3.42 -2.67
C LEU A 509 0.09 2.06 -2.48
N THR A 510 0.08 1.20 -3.49
CA THR A 510 -0.51 -0.15 -3.40
C THR A 510 0.16 -0.94 -2.28
N TRP A 511 1.50 -0.99 -2.30
CA TRP A 511 2.29 -1.70 -1.30
C TRP A 511 2.17 -1.10 0.10
N ALA A 512 2.16 0.23 0.20
CA ALA A 512 1.97 0.92 1.47
C ALA A 512 0.59 0.64 2.07
N LEU A 513 -0.49 0.76 1.28
CA LEU A 513 -1.86 0.48 1.71
C LEU A 513 -2.04 -0.97 2.14
N LEU A 514 -1.46 -1.93 1.40
CA LEU A 514 -1.45 -3.34 1.79
C LEU A 514 -0.75 -3.54 3.13
N ALA A 515 0.47 -3.00 3.29
CA ALA A 515 1.25 -3.16 4.51
C ALA A 515 0.55 -2.55 5.73
N VAL A 516 0.03 -1.32 5.61
CA VAL A 516 -0.71 -0.64 6.68
C VAL A 516 -2.00 -1.40 6.98
N GLY A 517 -2.76 -1.75 5.95
CA GLY A 517 -4.09 -2.33 6.09
C GLY A 517 -4.07 -3.71 6.77
N VAL A 518 -3.17 -4.61 6.37
CA VAL A 518 -3.02 -5.91 7.07
C VAL A 518 -2.48 -5.74 8.49
N SER A 519 -1.70 -4.68 8.76
CA SER A 519 -1.21 -4.35 10.11
C SER A 519 -2.32 -3.88 11.03
N LEU A 520 -3.19 -2.99 10.54
CA LEU A 520 -4.37 -2.51 11.28
C LEU A 520 -5.40 -3.62 11.50
N GLY A 521 -5.57 -4.51 10.51
CA GLY A 521 -6.48 -5.66 10.59
C GLY A 521 -6.05 -6.70 11.63
N ALA A 522 -4.74 -6.99 11.74
CA ALA A 522 -4.23 -8.10 12.55
C ALA A 522 -4.12 -7.83 14.07
N GLY A 523 -4.43 -6.63 14.59
CA GLY A 523 -4.32 -6.41 16.04
C GLY A 523 -4.77 -5.08 16.60
N GLY A 524 -5.69 -4.38 15.91
CA GLY A 524 -6.25 -3.12 16.40
C GLY A 524 -5.22 -1.99 16.59
N ILE A 525 -5.73 -0.78 16.87
CA ILE A 525 -4.89 0.36 17.26
C ILE A 525 -4.65 0.25 18.76
N ARG A 526 -3.37 0.20 19.19
CA ARG A 526 -3.05 0.29 20.62
C ARG A 526 -3.19 1.74 21.06
N GLU A 527 -4.22 2.05 21.83
CA GLU A 527 -4.19 3.26 22.67
C GLU A 527 -3.13 3.05 23.75
N ARG A 528 -2.20 4.00 23.89
CA ARG A 528 -1.36 4.06 25.08
C ARG A 528 -2.32 4.32 26.24
N ARG A 529 -2.68 3.29 27.02
CA ARG A 529 -3.12 3.53 28.39
C ARG A 529 -1.98 4.31 29.03
N ALA A 530 -2.28 5.55 29.44
CA ALA A 530 -1.41 6.23 30.38
C ALA A 530 -1.23 5.27 31.54
N VAL A 531 0.01 4.83 31.76
CA VAL A 531 0.38 4.21 33.01
C VAL A 531 0.21 5.34 34.02
N GLY A 532 -0.97 5.42 34.63
CA GLY A 532 -1.14 6.17 35.86
C GLY A 532 -0.12 5.58 36.82
N GLY A 533 0.81 6.40 37.28
CA GLY A 533 1.75 6.01 38.31
C GLY A 533 0.95 5.54 39.51
N SER A 534 0.92 4.25 39.76
CA SER A 534 0.67 3.72 41.09
C SER A 534 1.95 3.94 41.86
N ASP A 535 1.92 4.97 42.69
CA ASP A 535 2.86 5.24 43.77
C ASP A 535 3.06 3.95 44.61
N PRO A 536 4.29 3.46 44.85
CA PRO A 536 4.51 2.35 45.76
C PRO A 536 4.52 2.91 47.19
N GLY A 537 3.35 3.14 47.76
CA GLY A 537 3.26 3.64 49.13
C GLY A 537 1.85 3.93 49.59
N ASP A 538 1.07 2.89 49.91
CA ASP A 538 0.29 2.90 51.15
C ASP A 538 -0.11 1.47 51.52
N GLY A 539 0.25 1.05 52.72
CA GLY A 539 -0.10 -0.22 53.29
C GLY A 539 -1.38 -0.08 54.09
N SER A 540 -2.49 -0.59 53.57
CA SER A 540 -3.64 -0.94 54.41
C SER A 540 -4.47 -2.04 53.75
N THR A 541 -4.08 -3.29 54.01
CA THR A 541 -4.96 -4.45 53.83
C THR A 541 -6.08 -4.38 54.87
N THR A 542 -7.26 -3.89 54.49
CA THR A 542 -8.50 -4.18 55.22
C THR A 542 -8.99 -5.56 54.84
N VAL A 543 -8.66 -6.52 55.69
CA VAL A 543 -9.26 -7.86 55.76
C VAL A 543 -10.67 -7.68 56.32
N VAL A 544 -11.68 -8.10 55.56
CA VAL A 544 -13.04 -8.30 56.10
C VAL A 544 -13.11 -9.74 56.60
N GLU A 545 -13.09 -9.88 57.92
CA GLU A 545 -13.29 -11.13 58.65
C GLU A 545 -14.75 -11.61 58.52
N THR A 546 -14.93 -12.90 58.26
CA THR A 546 -16.15 -13.65 58.59
C THR A 546 -15.88 -14.53 59.82
N PRO A 547 -16.82 -14.67 60.77
CA PRO A 547 -16.52 -15.28 62.07
C PRO A 547 -16.52 -16.81 62.02
N ALA A 548 -15.65 -17.37 62.86
CA ALA A 548 -15.36 -18.78 63.05
C ALA A 548 -16.50 -19.61 63.68
N GLY A 549 -16.54 -20.89 63.33
CA GLY A 549 -17.13 -21.97 64.13
C GLY A 549 -16.19 -23.19 64.11
N HIS A 550 -15.73 -23.61 65.29
CA HIS A 550 -14.89 -24.80 65.57
C HIS A 550 -15.66 -26.12 65.22
N THR A 551 -15.08 -27.30 64.93
CA THR A 551 -14.05 -28.13 65.63
C THR A 551 -13.51 -29.25 64.69
N PRO A 552 -12.42 -29.97 65.05
CA PRO A 552 -11.53 -30.73 64.15
C PRO A 552 -11.73 -32.26 64.17
N HIS A 553 -11.30 -32.98 63.12
CA HIS A 553 -10.78 -34.37 63.22
C HIS A 553 -9.91 -34.75 62.01
N ASP A 554 -8.84 -35.48 62.31
CA ASP A 554 -7.74 -35.97 61.48
C ASP A 554 -8.11 -37.09 60.47
N VAL A 555 -7.12 -37.39 59.59
CA VAL A 555 -6.71 -38.71 59.06
C VAL A 555 -6.83 -38.92 57.52
N VAL A 556 -5.64 -38.89 56.89
CA VAL A 556 -5.07 -39.81 55.86
C VAL A 556 -5.81 -40.05 54.54
N GLY A 557 -5.06 -40.00 53.42
CA GLY A 557 -5.24 -40.96 52.32
C GLY A 557 -5.12 -40.40 50.89
N GLU A 558 -4.22 -41.00 50.13
CA GLU A 558 -3.85 -40.79 48.73
C GLU A 558 -4.97 -41.02 47.67
N PRO A 559 -4.71 -40.72 46.37
CA PRO A 559 -5.74 -40.59 45.34
C PRO A 559 -6.06 -41.91 44.63
N VAL A 560 -7.29 -42.06 44.14
CA VAL A 560 -7.67 -43.20 43.28
C VAL A 560 -8.53 -42.72 42.10
N TYR A 561 -8.01 -42.97 40.90
CA TYR A 561 -8.73 -43.04 39.62
C TYR A 561 -9.50 -44.37 39.52
N VAL A 562 -10.61 -44.37 38.77
CA VAL A 562 -11.26 -45.41 37.91
C VAL A 562 -12.76 -45.06 37.95
N GLY A 563 -13.55 -44.93 36.88
CA GLY A 563 -13.48 -45.43 35.52
C GLY A 563 -14.83 -46.08 35.17
N VAL A 564 -15.43 -45.62 34.07
CA VAL A 564 -16.38 -46.31 33.16
C VAL A 564 -17.75 -46.78 33.70
N GLY A 565 -18.81 -46.43 32.96
CA GLY A 565 -20.12 -47.08 33.00
C GLY A 565 -21.07 -46.55 31.93
N GLU A 566 -21.21 -47.29 30.83
CA GLU A 566 -22.20 -47.16 29.76
C GLU A 566 -23.66 -47.27 30.23
N GLY A 567 -24.62 -46.80 29.43
CA GLY A 567 -26.02 -47.22 29.54
C GLY A 567 -27.06 -46.34 28.83
N ASP A 568 -27.34 -46.67 27.56
CA ASP A 568 -28.64 -46.69 26.85
C ASP A 568 -29.71 -45.58 27.02
N GLY A 569 -30.18 -45.03 25.89
CA GLY A 569 -31.42 -44.24 25.76
C GLY A 569 -32.68 -45.12 25.62
N PRO A 570 -33.73 -44.74 24.85
CA PRO A 570 -34.31 -43.43 24.53
C PRO A 570 -35.86 -43.38 24.82
N GLY A 571 -36.55 -42.22 24.74
CA GLY A 571 -38.04 -42.22 24.84
C GLY A 571 -38.82 -40.89 24.77
N ARG A 572 -39.35 -40.63 23.56
CA ARG A 572 -40.43 -39.76 23.04
C ARG A 572 -41.61 -39.21 23.94
N PHE A 573 -41.96 -37.93 23.66
CA PHE A 573 -43.26 -37.28 23.29
C PHE A 573 -44.49 -37.06 24.22
N VAL A 574 -45.23 -35.98 23.85
CA VAL A 574 -46.64 -35.53 24.11
C VAL A 574 -46.84 -34.65 25.37
N GLY A 575 -47.60 -33.54 25.42
CA GLY A 575 -48.45 -32.78 24.51
C GLY A 575 -49.44 -31.87 25.29
N GLU A 576 -49.62 -30.64 24.84
CA GLU A 576 -50.80 -29.72 24.86
C GLU A 576 -51.67 -29.36 26.11
N SER A 577 -51.89 -28.03 26.22
CA SER A 577 -53.16 -27.27 26.41
C SER A 577 -53.63 -26.78 27.80
N GLY A 578 -54.04 -25.50 27.86
CA GLY A 578 -55.35 -25.11 28.44
C GLY A 578 -55.45 -24.13 29.63
N ALA A 579 -55.53 -22.82 29.33
CA ALA A 579 -56.44 -21.77 29.86
C ALA A 579 -56.56 -21.33 31.36
N LEU A 580 -56.66 -20.00 31.49
CA LEU A 580 -57.06 -19.07 32.59
C LEU A 580 -58.47 -19.34 33.21
N PRO A 581 -59.01 -18.63 34.26
CA PRO A 581 -58.81 -17.20 34.63
C PRO A 581 -58.96 -16.77 36.14
N GLY A 582 -58.79 -15.46 36.42
CA GLY A 582 -59.50 -14.77 37.52
C GLY A 582 -58.76 -13.67 38.29
N THR A 583 -59.15 -12.40 38.10
CA THR A 583 -58.93 -11.23 39.00
C THR A 583 -60.27 -10.81 39.64
N PRO A 584 -60.25 -10.11 40.80
CA PRO A 584 -60.72 -8.69 40.85
C PRO A 584 -59.75 -7.78 41.66
N ALA A 585 -59.45 -6.53 41.26
CA ALA A 585 -60.19 -5.26 41.46
C ALA A 585 -60.31 -4.88 42.97
N GLU A 586 -60.15 -3.65 43.48
CA GLU A 586 -60.18 -2.27 42.96
C GLU A 586 -59.78 -1.31 44.14
N HIS A 587 -59.17 -0.14 43.93
CA HIS A 587 -59.76 1.23 44.03
C HIS A 587 -58.74 2.15 44.75
N ARG A 588 -58.54 3.46 44.56
CA ARG A 588 -59.11 4.59 43.78
C ARG A 588 -58.01 5.67 43.74
N GLY A 589 -57.74 6.39 42.65
CA GLY A 589 -58.46 7.60 42.19
C GLY A 589 -57.60 8.84 42.48
N ALA A 590 -57.55 9.95 41.72
CA ALA A 590 -58.20 10.37 40.49
C ALA A 590 -57.35 11.52 39.87
N ALA A 591 -57.59 11.80 38.60
CA ALA A 591 -56.91 12.75 37.70
C ALA A 591 -57.74 14.08 37.55
N PRO A 592 -57.61 14.93 36.50
CA PRO A 592 -56.47 15.69 35.93
C PRO A 592 -56.83 17.22 35.71
N PRO A 593 -56.56 17.92 34.57
CA PRO A 593 -55.50 18.93 34.31
C PRO A 593 -56.12 20.30 33.88
N PRO A 594 -55.59 21.23 33.01
CA PRO A 594 -54.87 21.05 31.72
C PRO A 594 -53.75 22.08 31.33
N GLU A 595 -53.10 21.77 30.19
CA GLU A 595 -52.58 22.67 29.11
C GLU A 595 -51.39 23.63 29.32
N GLY A 596 -50.41 23.54 28.40
CA GLY A 596 -49.61 24.70 27.97
C GLY A 596 -48.17 24.43 27.50
N LYS A 597 -48.01 24.33 26.17
CA LYS A 597 -46.79 24.42 25.34
C LYS A 597 -45.94 23.18 25.08
#